data_AF-A0ABD1HGU9-F1
#
_entry.id   AF-A0ABD1HGU9-F1
#
_cell.length_a   1.000
_cell.length_b   1.000
_cell.length_c   1.000
_cell.angle_alpha   90.00
_cell.angle_beta   90.00
_cell.angle_gamma   90.00
#
_symmetry.space_group_name_H-M   'P 1'
#
loop_
_entity.id
_entity.type
_entity.pdbx_description
1 polymer ?
#
loop_
_entity_poly.entity_id
_entity_poly.type
_entity_poly.pdbx_seq_one_letter_code
_entity_poly.pdbx_strand_id
1 'polypeptide(L)'
;MIISFFLQAADTVLKEIIFLDAAKRLKGGSMDLFVVNSYGSAYQAVFICLLLPFLSNLWGIPFSQLPSYLKDGAACFLNTGCNGAPLLPLLFVIVNMGFNISLLHLLKISSAVVSCLASTVSVPISVYMFTLPLPYLGVASSLPSGFVKGAIVLVVGLLVYLWRPAPNSSSSPSLVN
;
A
#
# COMPACT_ATOMS: atom_id res chain seq x y z
N MET A 1 16.80 -2.98 1.75
CA MET A 1 15.43 -2.88 2.29
C MET A 1 15.26 -1.76 3.31
N ILE A 2 16.20 -1.54 4.25
CA ILE A 2 16.06 -0.53 5.33
C ILE A 2 15.81 0.90 4.80
N ILE A 3 16.58 1.36 3.81
CA ILE A 3 16.43 2.72 3.25
C ILE A 3 15.07 2.91 2.56
N SER A 4 14.62 1.91 1.81
CA SER A 4 13.32 1.95 1.13
C SER A 4 12.16 2.01 2.14
N PHE A 5 12.23 1.23 3.22
CA PHE A 5 11.24 1.27 4.30
C PHE A 5 11.29 2.59 5.08
N PHE A 6 12.46 3.19 5.25
CA PHE A 6 12.57 4.52 5.88
C PHE A 6 11.81 5.58 5.09
N LEU A 7 12.00 5.64 3.76
CA LEU A 7 11.30 6.60 2.91
C LEU A 7 9.78 6.36 2.90
N GLN A 8 9.37 5.09 2.88
CA GLN A 8 7.95 4.72 2.95
C GLN A 8 7.31 5.08 4.31
N ALA A 9 8.04 4.89 5.40
CA ALA A 9 7.59 5.30 6.73
C ALA A 9 7.51 6.83 6.84
N ALA A 10 8.52 7.55 6.32
CA ALA A 10 8.53 9.01 6.29
C ALA A 10 7.34 9.58 5.50
N ASP A 11 7.01 9.00 4.34
CA ASP A 11 5.83 9.37 3.56
C ASP A 11 4.52 9.17 4.36
N THR A 12 4.38 8.03 5.03
CA THR A 12 3.17 7.72 5.81
C THR A 12 3.02 8.68 7.01
N VAL A 13 4.10 8.97 7.73
CA VAL A 13 4.11 9.92 8.86
C VAL A 13 3.85 11.34 8.38
N LEU A 14 4.42 11.76 7.25
CA LEU A 14 4.15 13.08 6.69
C LEU A 14 2.67 13.25 6.32
N LYS A 15 2.04 12.23 5.71
CA LYS A 15 0.60 12.23 5.42
C LYS A 15 -0.24 12.35 6.69
N GLU A 16 0.13 11.65 7.77
CA GLU A 16 -0.53 11.79 9.07
C GLU A 16 -0.43 13.22 9.62
N ILE A 17 0.76 13.83 9.58
CA ILE A 17 0.97 15.22 10.00
C ILE A 17 0.08 16.17 9.19
N ILE A 18 -0.02 16.00 7.87
CA ILE A 18 -0.87 16.83 7.02
C ILE A 18 -2.35 16.67 7.40
N PHE A 19 -2.83 15.45 7.66
CA PHE A 19 -4.21 15.24 8.11
C PHE A 19 -4.49 15.91 9.46
N LEU A 20 -3.56 15.80 10.41
CA LEU A 20 -3.68 16.45 11.73
C LEU A 20 -3.65 17.98 11.62
N ASP A 21 -2.77 18.54 10.79
CA ASP A 21 -2.68 19.98 10.55
C ASP A 21 -3.93 20.51 9.81
N ALA A 22 -4.42 19.78 8.81
CA ALA A 22 -5.65 20.12 8.12
C ALA A 22 -6.85 20.16 9.08
N ALA A 23 -6.98 19.19 9.98
CA ALA A 23 -8.05 19.18 10.98
C ALA A 23 -8.01 20.42 11.90
N LYS A 24 -6.80 20.87 12.28
CA LYS A 24 -6.60 22.10 13.08
C LYS A 24 -6.96 23.35 12.29
N ARG A 25 -6.49 23.48 11.05
CA ARG A 25 -6.69 24.66 10.19
C ARG A 25 -8.14 24.81 9.70
N LEU A 26 -8.82 23.69 9.47
CA LEU A 26 -10.20 23.65 8.97
C LEU A 26 -11.25 23.69 10.09
N LYS A 27 -10.87 24.01 11.34
CA LYS A 27 -11.78 24.11 12.50
C LYS A 27 -12.69 22.88 12.67
N GLY A 28 -12.13 21.68 12.50
CA GLY A 28 -12.88 20.42 12.56
C GLY A 28 -13.36 19.88 11.20
N GLY A 29 -13.14 20.61 10.11
CA GLY A 29 -13.21 20.06 8.75
C GLY A 29 -12.09 19.05 8.50
N SER A 30 -12.27 18.16 7.52
CA SER A 30 -11.26 17.17 7.16
C SER A 30 -10.87 17.32 5.69
N MET A 31 -9.58 17.16 5.39
CA MET A 31 -9.11 17.16 4.01
C MET A 31 -9.63 15.90 3.29
N ASP A 32 -10.01 16.07 2.02
CA ASP A 32 -10.45 14.98 1.16
C ASP A 32 -9.28 14.04 0.84
N LEU A 33 -9.51 12.74 1.00
CA LEU A 33 -8.54 11.69 0.73
C LEU A 33 -8.18 11.66 -0.76
N PHE A 34 -9.14 11.95 -1.63
CA PHE A 34 -8.90 11.94 -3.07
C PHE A 34 -7.88 13.00 -3.49
N VAL A 35 -7.87 14.15 -2.82
CA VAL A 35 -6.88 15.20 -3.08
C VAL A 35 -5.48 14.70 -2.74
N VAL A 36 -5.28 14.19 -1.52
CA VAL A 36 -3.97 13.68 -1.08
C VAL A 36 -3.50 12.51 -1.94
N ASN A 37 -4.39 11.58 -2.26
CA ASN A 37 -4.07 10.43 -3.10
C ASN A 37 -3.72 10.84 -4.54
N SER A 38 -4.42 11.83 -5.10
CA SER A 38 -4.16 12.35 -6.44
C SER A 38 -2.82 13.09 -6.51
N TYR A 39 -2.51 13.96 -5.55
CA TYR A 39 -1.20 14.60 -5.47
C TYR A 39 -0.08 13.57 -5.31
N GLY A 40 -0.24 12.60 -4.41
CA GLY A 40 0.73 11.52 -4.22
C GLY A 40 0.97 10.73 -5.52
N SER A 41 -0.10 10.35 -6.22
CA SER A 41 -0.02 9.62 -7.49
C SER A 41 0.60 10.44 -8.60
N ALA A 42 0.30 11.74 -8.68
CA ALA A 42 0.86 12.65 -9.68
C ALA A 42 2.38 12.81 -9.50
N TYR A 43 2.85 13.07 -8.28
CA TYR A 43 4.28 13.15 -8.00
C TYR A 43 4.96 11.80 -8.22
N GLN A 44 4.35 10.69 -7.81
CA GLN A 44 4.87 9.34 -8.08
C GLN A 44 5.05 9.11 -9.59
N ALA A 45 4.06 9.49 -10.42
CA ALA A 45 4.17 9.39 -11.87
C ALA A 45 5.34 10.22 -12.41
N VAL A 46 5.52 11.46 -11.95
CA VAL A 46 6.64 12.32 -12.34
C VAL A 46 7.97 11.68 -11.96
N PHE A 47 8.15 11.23 -10.70
CA PHE A 47 9.39 10.60 -10.26
C PHE A 47 9.66 9.29 -10.99
N ILE A 48 8.64 8.47 -11.25
CA ILE A 48 8.79 7.25 -12.05
C ILE A 48 9.25 7.62 -13.47
N CYS A 49 8.62 8.59 -14.13
CA CYS A 49 9.05 9.02 -15.48
C CYS A 49 10.50 9.51 -15.50
N LEU A 50 10.93 10.24 -14.47
CA LEU A 50 12.32 10.72 -14.34
C LEU A 50 13.31 9.58 -14.07
N LEU A 51 12.92 8.59 -13.26
CA LEU A 51 13.77 7.45 -12.89
C LEU A 51 13.76 6.31 -13.91
N LEU A 52 12.70 6.20 -14.72
CA LEU A 52 12.51 5.16 -15.73
C LEU A 52 13.73 4.97 -16.66
N PRO A 53 14.38 6.01 -17.22
CA PRO A 53 15.55 5.80 -18.08
C PRO A 53 16.73 5.14 -17.34
N PHE A 54 16.92 5.48 -16.07
CA PHE A 54 17.96 4.89 -15.24
C PHE A 54 17.61 3.44 -14.84
N LEU A 55 16.37 3.23 -14.38
CA LEU A 55 15.87 1.91 -13.97
C LEU A 55 15.82 0.93 -15.15
N SER A 56 15.43 1.40 -16.34
CA SER A 56 15.41 0.60 -17.58
C SER A 56 16.76 -0.06 -17.84
N ASN A 57 17.84 0.71 -17.71
CA ASN A 57 19.19 0.20 -17.97
C ASN A 57 19.64 -0.82 -16.91
N LEU A 58 19.24 -0.62 -15.64
CA LEU A 58 19.50 -1.59 -14.56
C LEU A 58 18.73 -2.91 -14.74
N TRP A 59 17.57 -2.86 -15.39
CA TRP A 59 16.72 -4.02 -15.68
C TRP A 59 17.02 -4.66 -17.05
N GLY A 60 18.08 -4.22 -17.73
CA GLY A 60 18.58 -4.83 -18.96
C GLY A 60 17.99 -4.27 -20.26
N ILE A 61 17.23 -3.17 -20.22
CA ILE A 61 16.70 -2.51 -21.42
C ILE A 61 17.49 -1.23 -21.68
N PRO A 62 18.28 -1.15 -22.77
CA PRO A 62 19.07 0.03 -23.09
C PRO A 62 18.15 1.23 -23.40
N PHE A 63 18.60 2.43 -23.02
CA PHE A 63 17.80 3.65 -23.14
C PHE A 63 17.30 3.93 -24.57
N SER A 64 18.06 3.55 -25.59
CA SER A 64 17.67 3.68 -27.01
C SER A 64 16.46 2.82 -27.39
N GLN A 65 16.22 1.72 -26.70
CA GLN A 65 15.11 0.79 -26.95
C GLN A 65 13.90 1.06 -26.03
N LEU A 66 14.03 1.95 -25.05
CA LEU A 66 12.95 2.28 -24.13
C LEU A 66 11.70 2.84 -24.84
N PRO A 67 11.81 3.78 -25.82
CA PRO A 67 10.63 4.27 -26.54
C PRO A 67 9.93 3.19 -27.35
N SER A 68 10.67 2.29 -28.02
CA SER A 68 10.08 1.16 -28.74
C SER A 68 9.44 0.17 -27.77
N TYR A 69 10.09 -0.13 -26.65
CA TYR A 69 9.53 -1.01 -25.61
C TYR A 69 8.21 -0.50 -25.03
N LEU A 70 8.11 0.80 -24.75
CA LEU A 70 6.87 1.43 -24.30
C LEU A 70 5.79 1.41 -25.38
N LYS A 71 6.16 1.67 -26.64
CA LYS A 71 5.23 1.62 -27.77
C LYS A 71 4.67 0.22 -27.98
N ASP A 72 5.52 -0.80 -27.93
CA ASP A 72 5.12 -2.20 -28.10
C ASP A 72 4.24 -2.65 -26.93
N GLY A 73 4.57 -2.25 -25.70
CA GLY A 73 3.73 -2.45 -24.53
C GLY A 73 2.35 -1.79 -24.65
N ALA A 74 2.30 -0.55 -25.14
CA ALA A 74 1.06 0.17 -25.38
C ALA A 74 0.22 -0.46 -26.51
N ALA A 75 0.85 -0.88 -27.61
CA ALA A 75 0.19 -1.59 -28.70
C ALA A 75 -0.39 -2.92 -28.21
N CYS A 76 0.31 -3.61 -27.31
CA CYS A 76 -0.18 -4.85 -26.73
C CYS A 76 -1.32 -4.63 -25.72
N PHE A 77 -1.24 -3.56 -24.90
CA PHE A 77 -2.32 -3.17 -24.01
C PHE A 77 -3.60 -2.77 -24.76
N LEU A 78 -3.46 -2.03 -25.87
CA LEU A 78 -4.57 -1.58 -26.70
C LEU A 78 -5.06 -2.61 -27.73
N ASN A 79 -4.48 -3.82 -27.73
CA ASN A 79 -4.81 -4.89 -28.67
C ASN A 79 -4.63 -4.49 -30.16
N THR A 80 -3.67 -3.62 -30.46
CA THR A 80 -3.37 -3.13 -31.82
C THR A 80 -2.17 -3.81 -32.48
N GLY A 81 -1.59 -4.84 -31.83
CA GLY A 81 -0.43 -5.59 -32.36
C GLY A 81 -0.04 -6.89 -31.63
N CYS A 82 -0.83 -7.33 -30.64
CA CYS A 82 -0.66 -8.61 -29.93
C CYS A 82 -2.05 -9.17 -29.58
N ASN A 83 -2.16 -10.44 -29.16
CA ASN A 83 -3.35 -10.93 -28.47
C ASN A 83 -3.43 -10.24 -27.11
N GLY A 84 -4.10 -9.08 -27.07
CA GLY A 84 -4.09 -8.17 -25.94
C GLY A 84 -4.41 -8.87 -24.62
N ALA A 85 -3.66 -8.51 -23.58
CA ALA A 85 -3.92 -8.94 -22.21
C ALA A 85 -4.20 -7.73 -21.29
N PRO A 86 -5.12 -6.81 -21.64
CA PRO A 86 -5.38 -5.60 -20.84
C PRO A 86 -6.00 -5.91 -19.48
N LEU A 87 -6.64 -7.07 -19.34
CA LEU A 87 -7.38 -7.44 -18.13
C LEU A 87 -6.48 -7.46 -16.88
N LEU A 88 -5.29 -8.06 -16.98
CA LEU A 88 -4.41 -8.23 -15.83
C LEU A 88 -3.79 -6.89 -15.36
N PRO A 89 -3.26 -6.02 -16.25
CA PRO A 89 -2.84 -4.68 -15.86
C PRO A 89 -3.99 -3.80 -15.34
N LEU A 90 -5.19 -3.89 -15.93
CA LEU A 90 -6.35 -3.13 -15.44
C LEU A 90 -6.77 -3.59 -14.04
N LEU A 91 -6.81 -4.91 -13.81
CA LEU A 91 -7.09 -5.47 -12.49
C LEU A 91 -6.04 -5.02 -11.47
N PHE A 92 -4.76 -5.04 -11.86
CA PHE A 92 -3.67 -4.52 -11.02
C PHE A 92 -3.91 -3.05 -10.66
N VAL A 93 -4.23 -2.19 -11.63
CA VAL A 93 -4.48 -0.75 -11.37
C VAL A 93 -5.67 -0.56 -10.42
N ILE A 94 -6.79 -1.24 -10.65
CA ILE A 94 -7.98 -1.15 -9.81
C ILE A 94 -7.67 -1.57 -8.36
N VAL A 95 -7.01 -2.71 -8.18
CA VAL A 95 -6.69 -3.24 -6.84
C VAL A 95 -5.66 -2.35 -6.15
N ASN A 96 -4.61 -1.88 -6.85
CA ASN A 96 -3.61 -0.97 -6.26
C ASN A 96 -4.22 0.37 -5.84
N MET A 97 -5.11 0.92 -6.68
CA MET A 97 -5.80 2.17 -6.35
C MET A 97 -6.70 2.00 -5.12
N GLY A 98 -7.47 0.90 -5.08
CA GLY A 98 -8.28 0.54 -3.92
C GLY A 98 -7.45 0.36 -2.65
N PHE A 99 -6.30 -0.31 -2.75
CA PHE A 99 -5.37 -0.51 -1.65
C PHE A 99 -4.81 0.82 -1.12
N ASN A 100 -4.33 1.71 -2.00
CA ASN A 100 -3.79 3.01 -1.63
C ASN A 100 -4.84 3.90 -0.95
N ILE A 101 -6.06 3.95 -1.49
CA ILE A 101 -7.18 4.70 -0.89
C ILE A 101 -7.56 4.10 0.48
N SER A 102 -7.63 2.77 0.59
CA SER A 102 -7.97 2.09 1.85
C SER A 102 -6.95 2.38 2.95
N LEU A 103 -5.65 2.33 2.63
CA LEU A 103 -4.59 2.67 3.58
C LEU A 103 -4.64 4.15 4.00
N LEU A 104 -4.97 5.04 3.07
CA LEU A 104 -5.10 6.47 3.37
C LEU A 104 -6.33 6.74 4.25
N HIS A 105 -7.42 6.02 4.03
CA HIS A 105 -8.59 6.06 4.89
C HIS A 105 -8.28 5.55 6.29
N LEU A 106 -7.59 4.41 6.39
CA LEU A 106 -7.13 3.87 7.66
C LEU A 106 -6.20 4.87 8.38
N LEU A 107 -5.27 5.49 7.66
CA LEU A 107 -4.37 6.52 8.20
C LEU A 107 -5.14 7.72 8.78
N LYS A 108 -6.19 8.17 8.08
CA LYS A 108 -7.02 9.31 8.51
C LYS A 108 -7.79 9.04 9.81
N ILE A 109 -8.29 7.82 10.01
CA ILE A 109 -9.10 7.47 11.19
C ILE A 109 -8.27 6.94 12.37
N SER A 110 -7.02 6.53 12.12
CA SER A 110 -6.17 5.87 13.12
C SER A 110 -4.83 6.57 13.29
N SER A 111 -3.73 5.94 12.87
CA SER A 111 -2.37 6.50 12.93
C SER A 111 -1.46 5.84 11.89
N ALA A 112 -0.28 6.43 11.65
CA ALA A 112 0.72 5.82 10.76
C ALA A 112 1.14 4.43 11.20
N VAL A 113 1.21 4.19 12.52
CA VAL A 113 1.61 2.89 13.07
C VAL A 113 0.54 1.82 12.80
N VAL A 114 -0.74 2.13 13.04
CA VAL A 114 -1.84 1.19 12.77
C VAL A 114 -1.93 0.89 11.28
N SER A 115 -1.78 1.91 10.42
CA SER A 115 -1.80 1.73 8.96
C SER A 115 -0.63 0.85 8.46
N CYS A 116 0.58 1.04 8.99
CA CYS A 116 1.75 0.22 8.68
C CYS A 116 1.60 -1.23 9.18
N LEU A 117 1.04 -1.41 10.37
CA LEU A 117 0.76 -2.75 10.90
C LEU A 117 -0.29 -3.48 10.05
N ALA A 118 -1.35 -2.80 9.63
CA ALA A 118 -2.37 -3.37 8.74
C ALA A 118 -1.80 -3.74 7.37
N SER A 119 -0.96 -2.89 6.76
CA SER A 119 -0.30 -3.21 5.49
C SER A 119 0.67 -4.38 5.60
N THR A 120 1.28 -4.58 6.77
CA THR A 120 2.17 -5.73 7.02
C THR A 120 1.42 -7.06 6.97
N VAL A 121 0.12 -7.09 7.34
CA VAL A 121 -0.72 -8.29 7.23
C VAL A 121 -0.95 -8.71 5.76
N SER A 122 -0.81 -7.79 4.80
CA SER A 122 -0.90 -8.14 3.38
C SER A 122 0.20 -9.11 2.93
N VAL A 123 1.35 -9.13 3.61
CA VAL A 123 2.47 -10.04 3.30
C VAL A 123 2.10 -11.52 3.54
N PRO A 124 1.71 -11.96 4.75
CA PRO A 124 1.30 -13.34 4.97
C PRO A 124 0.07 -13.74 4.16
N ILE A 125 -0.87 -12.83 3.93
CA ILE A 125 -2.02 -13.09 3.04
C ILE A 125 -1.53 -13.39 1.62
N SER A 126 -0.62 -12.58 1.08
CA SER A 126 -0.09 -12.77 -0.28
C SER A 126 0.65 -14.09 -0.41
N VAL A 127 1.48 -14.45 0.56
CA VAL A 127 2.21 -15.73 0.55
C VAL A 127 1.26 -16.91 0.66
N TYR A 128 0.20 -16.81 1.47
CA TYR A 128 -0.85 -17.83 1.50
C TYR A 128 -1.58 -17.93 0.15
N MET A 129 -1.88 -16.82 -0.51
CA MET A 129 -2.51 -16.85 -1.85
C MET A 129 -1.62 -17.56 -2.88
N PHE A 130 -0.29 -17.43 -2.80
CA PHE A 130 0.64 -18.12 -3.70
C PHE A 130 0.73 -19.65 -3.50
N THR A 131 0.11 -20.20 -2.45
CA THR A 131 -0.03 -21.66 -2.29
C THR A 131 -1.27 -22.21 -2.95
N LEU A 132 -2.19 -21.34 -3.37
CA LEU A 132 -3.37 -21.74 -4.12
C LEU A 132 -2.99 -21.94 -5.60
N PRO A 133 -3.70 -22.82 -6.33
CA PRO A 133 -3.50 -22.99 -7.76
C PRO A 133 -4.05 -21.77 -8.52
N LEU A 134 -3.24 -20.71 -8.62
CA LEU A 134 -3.60 -19.47 -9.29
C LEU A 134 -3.38 -19.58 -10.80
N PRO A 135 -4.30 -19.01 -11.62
CA PRO A 135 -4.10 -18.94 -13.07
C PRO A 135 -2.84 -18.11 -13.38
N TYR A 136 -2.11 -18.49 -14.43
CA TYR A 136 -0.84 -17.88 -14.87
C TYR A 136 0.37 -18.07 -13.95
N LEU A 137 0.19 -18.64 -12.75
CA LEU A 137 1.28 -19.09 -11.89
C LEU A 137 1.48 -20.60 -12.08
N GLY A 138 2.74 -21.03 -12.02
CA GLY A 138 3.12 -22.43 -12.15
C GLY A 138 2.67 -23.28 -10.96
N VAL A 139 3.38 -24.38 -10.71
CA VAL A 139 3.06 -25.30 -9.60
C VAL A 139 3.02 -24.54 -8.27
N ALA A 140 1.95 -24.77 -7.50
CA ALA A 140 1.77 -24.16 -6.18
C ALA A 140 2.98 -24.44 -5.28
N SER A 141 3.48 -23.40 -4.62
CA SER A 141 4.61 -23.55 -3.71
C SER A 141 4.15 -24.13 -2.38
N SER A 142 4.90 -25.11 -1.85
CA SER A 142 4.64 -25.65 -0.51
C SER A 142 5.00 -24.63 0.56
N LEU A 143 4.10 -24.41 1.51
CA LEU A 143 4.29 -23.43 2.58
C LEU A 143 5.28 -23.97 3.64
N PRO A 144 6.43 -23.31 3.89
CA PRO A 144 7.34 -23.73 4.94
C PRO A 144 6.69 -23.59 6.32
N SER A 145 6.86 -24.58 7.20
CA SER A 145 6.30 -24.53 8.56
C SER A 145 6.81 -23.34 9.39
N GLY A 146 8.04 -22.89 9.14
CA GLY A 146 8.61 -21.68 9.76
C GLY A 146 7.87 -20.39 9.35
N PHE A 147 7.36 -20.33 8.12
CA PHE A 147 6.58 -19.18 7.65
C PHE A 147 5.25 -19.06 8.40
N VAL A 148 4.55 -20.19 8.57
CA VAL A 148 3.29 -20.25 9.32
C VAL A 148 3.48 -19.77 10.76
N LYS A 149 4.55 -20.22 11.43
CA LYS A 149 4.89 -19.77 12.79
C LYS A 149 5.12 -18.26 12.83
N GLY A 150 5.88 -17.72 11.87
CA GLY A 150 6.11 -16.27 11.76
C GLY A 150 4.82 -15.47 11.53
N ALA A 151 3.93 -15.95 10.66
CA ALA A 151 2.64 -15.33 10.41
C ALA A 151 1.74 -15.33 11.65
N ILE A 152 1.70 -16.44 12.41
CA ILE A 152 0.96 -16.51 13.68
C ILE A 152 1.50 -15.48 14.68
N VAL A 153 2.82 -15.40 14.85
CA VAL A 153 3.46 -14.42 15.76
C VAL A 153 3.10 -12.99 15.35
N LEU A 154 3.13 -12.68 14.05
CA LEU A 154 2.74 -11.37 13.53
C LEU A 154 1.27 -11.02 13.86
N VAL A 155 0.34 -11.95 13.60
CA VAL A 155 -1.09 -11.74 13.87
C VAL A 155 -1.36 -11.58 15.36
N VAL A 156 -0.74 -12.41 16.21
CA VAL A 156 -0.86 -12.29 17.68
C VAL A 156 -0.30 -10.95 18.16
N GLY A 157 0.87 -10.54 17.67
CA GLY A 157 1.46 -9.23 18.00
C GLY A 157 0.55 -8.07 17.62
N LEU A 158 -0.13 -8.16 16.48
CA LEU A 158 -1.11 -7.17 16.05
C LEU A 158 -2.34 -7.13 16.98
N LEU A 159 -2.88 -8.29 17.34
CA LEU A 159 -4.02 -8.36 18.27
C LEU A 159 -3.68 -7.78 19.64
N VAL A 160 -2.47 -8.05 20.15
CA VAL A 160 -1.97 -7.48 21.40
C VAL A 160 -1.82 -5.95 21.28
N TYR A 161 -1.30 -5.45 20.16
CA TYR A 161 -1.17 -4.01 19.93
C TYR A 161 -2.52 -3.28 19.88
N LEU A 162 -3.53 -3.90 19.27
CA LEU A 162 -4.88 -3.35 19.17
C LEU A 162 -5.68 -3.49 20.48
N TRP A 163 -5.22 -4.33 21.42
CA TRP A 163 -5.88 -4.53 22.70
C TRP A 163 -5.78 -3.26 23.54
N ARG A 164 -6.90 -2.53 23.67
CA ARG A 164 -7.07 -1.49 24.68
C ARG A 164 -7.83 -2.06 25.88
N PRO A 165 -7.26 -2.08 27.09
CA PRO A 165 -8.03 -2.36 28.29
C PRO A 165 -9.18 -1.34 28.40
N ALA A 166 -10.39 -1.81 28.71
CA ALA A 166 -11.51 -0.92 28.95
C ALA A 166 -11.17 0.03 30.13
N PRO A 167 -11.53 1.32 30.07
CA PRO A 167 -11.43 2.17 31.25
C PRO A 167 -12.34 1.59 32.33
N ASN A 168 -11.77 1.30 33.50
CA ASN A 168 -12.53 0.88 34.67
C ASN A 168 -13.57 1.96 34.99
N SER A 169 -14.86 1.63 34.83
CA SER A 169 -16.00 2.46 35.19
C SER A 169 -16.22 2.48 36.70
N SER A 170 -15.22 2.93 37.47
CA SER A 170 -15.29 3.02 38.93
C SER A 170 -14.79 4.36 39.47
N SER A 171 -15.35 5.45 38.96
CA SER A 171 -15.34 6.73 39.67
C SER A 171 -16.66 7.45 39.42
N SER A 172 -17.65 7.15 40.28
CA SER A 172 -18.86 7.95 40.44
C SER A 172 -18.47 9.42 40.61
N PRO A 173 -19.02 10.37 39.83
CA PRO A 173 -18.90 11.77 40.17
C PRO A 173 -19.84 12.00 41.36
N SER A 174 -19.27 12.15 42.54
CA SER A 174 -19.97 12.77 43.66
C SER A 174 -20.40 14.17 43.23
N LEU A 175 -21.72 14.35 43.11
CA LEU A 175 -22.40 15.64 43.08
C LEU A 175 -21.79 16.55 44.16
N VAL A 176 -21.22 17.69 43.74
CA VAL A 176 -20.95 18.81 44.63
C VAL A 176 -21.99 19.87 44.29
N ASN A 177 -22.81 20.16 45.32
CA ASN A 177 -23.78 21.26 45.38
C ASN A 177 -23.16 22.61 45.11
#